data_AF-R6WV14-F1
#
_entry.id   AF-R6WV14-F1
#
_cell.length_a   1.000
_cell.length_b   1.000
_cell.length_c   1.000
_cell.angle_alpha   90.00
_cell.angle_beta   90.00
_cell.angle_gamma   90.00
#
_symmetry.space_group_name_H-M   'P 1'
#
loop_
_entity.id
_entity.type
_entity.pdbx_description
1 polymer ?
#
loop_
_entity_poly.entity_id
_entity_poly.type
_entity_poly.pdbx_seq_one_letter_code
_entity_poly.pdbx_strand_id
1 'polypeptide(L)'
;MKTRTKRIWAIVVCAAALLGWGVLHLANISRRLASEGVETGAVLTSSFTRRVQHGSGAGRHRNRAIRHEDVGYFSYTYSVGGENYEGEVRRTGPLVRARVGDSVRVRYLPDAPARHTLVRDGEGNVRFSRGLRPRQGQPRRTE
;
A
#
# COMPACT_ATOMS: atom_id res chain seq x y z
N MET A 1 22.15 -32.55 -26.00
CA MET A 1 21.15 -31.45 -26.16
C MET A 1 19.84 -31.69 -25.40
N LYS A 2 19.27 -32.91 -25.36
CA LYS A 2 18.00 -33.26 -24.68
C LYS A 2 17.89 -32.90 -23.18
N THR A 3 18.99 -32.92 -22.42
CA THR A 3 19.00 -32.65 -20.97
C THR A 3 18.89 -31.16 -20.63
N ARG A 4 19.41 -30.27 -21.49
CA ARG A 4 19.32 -28.82 -21.29
C ARG A 4 17.89 -28.32 -21.51
N THR A 5 17.19 -28.84 -22.52
CA THR A 5 15.77 -28.50 -22.79
C THR A 5 14.85 -28.89 -21.64
N LYS A 6 15.06 -30.06 -21.02
CA LYS A 6 14.28 -30.50 -19.84
C LYS A 6 14.52 -29.58 -18.63
N ARG A 7 15.76 -29.12 -18.40
CA ARG A 7 16.09 -28.18 -17.31
C ARG A 7 15.48 -26.80 -17.54
N ILE A 8 15.50 -26.31 -18.78
CA ILE A 8 14.86 -25.02 -19.13
C ILE A 8 13.35 -25.09 -18.85
N TRP A 9 12.68 -26.15 -19.30
CA TRP A 9 11.25 -26.34 -19.01
C TRP A 9 10.95 -26.44 -17.51
N ALA A 10 11.78 -27.14 -16.74
CA ALA A 10 11.61 -27.20 -15.29
C ALA A 10 11.70 -25.81 -14.64
N ILE A 11 12.66 -24.97 -15.05
CA ILE A 11 12.79 -23.60 -14.54
C ILE A 11 11.56 -22.76 -14.90
N VAL A 12 11.08 -22.86 -16.15
CA VAL A 12 9.88 -22.12 -16.60
C VAL A 12 8.65 -22.51 -15.80
N VAL A 13 8.43 -23.82 -15.55
CA VAL A 13 7.31 -24.30 -14.75
C VAL A 13 7.43 -23.83 -13.30
N CYS A 14 8.61 -23.92 -12.69
CA CYS A 14 8.84 -23.40 -11.34
C CYS A 14 8.58 -21.89 -11.26
N ALA A 15 9.07 -21.11 -12.22
CA ALA A 15 8.83 -19.68 -12.27
C ALA A 15 7.33 -19.35 -12.39
N ALA A 16 6.61 -20.06 -13.26
CA ALA A 16 5.16 -19.90 -13.42
C ALA A 16 4.40 -20.27 -12.13
N ALA A 17 4.79 -21.35 -11.45
CA ALA A 17 4.16 -21.78 -10.20
C ALA A 17 4.37 -20.74 -9.08
N LEU A 18 5.59 -20.20 -8.95
CA LEU A 18 5.90 -19.16 -7.95
C LEU A 18 5.13 -17.87 -8.23
N LEU A 19 5.02 -17.46 -9.50
CA LEU A 19 4.21 -16.30 -9.89
C LEU A 19 2.72 -16.54 -9.61
N GLY A 20 2.19 -17.71 -9.97
CA GLY A 20 0.80 -18.09 -9.69
C GLY A 20 0.47 -18.08 -8.20
N TRP A 21 1.35 -18.65 -7.38
CA TRP A 21 1.23 -18.63 -5.92
C TRP A 21 1.24 -17.21 -5.36
N GLY A 22 2.18 -16.37 -5.82
CA GLY A 22 2.28 -14.97 -5.38
C GLY A 22 1.00 -14.18 -5.68
N VAL A 23 0.44 -14.33 -6.89
CA VAL A 23 -0.81 -13.67 -7.29
C VAL A 23 -1.98 -14.16 -6.44
N LEU A 24 -2.11 -15.47 -6.24
CA LEU A 24 -3.19 -16.03 -5.43
C LEU A 24 -3.09 -15.59 -3.96
N HIS A 25 -1.88 -15.58 -3.40
CA HIS A 25 -1.63 -15.13 -2.04
C HIS A 25 -2.00 -13.64 -1.85
N LEU A 26 -1.65 -12.79 -2.83
CA LEU A 26 -2.00 -11.38 -2.80
C LEU A 26 -3.52 -11.16 -2.92
N ALA A 27 -4.19 -11.91 -3.81
CA ALA A 27 -5.63 -11.88 -3.94
C ALA A 27 -6.33 -12.35 -2.66
N ASN A 28 -5.80 -13.38 -2.00
CA ASN A 28 -6.32 -13.87 -0.74
C ASN A 28 -6.22 -12.83 0.38
N ILE A 29 -5.05 -12.18 0.55
CA ILE A 29 -4.90 -11.09 1.53
C ILE A 29 -5.87 -9.95 1.25
N SER A 30 -5.99 -9.56 -0.02
CA SER A 30 -6.90 -8.48 -0.41
C SER A 30 -8.36 -8.81 -0.11
N ARG A 31 -8.78 -10.07 -0.37
CA ARG A 31 -10.11 -10.56 -0.02
C ARG A 31 -10.33 -10.56 1.48
N ARG A 32 -9.39 -11.10 2.26
CA ARG A 32 -9.47 -11.11 3.72
C ARG A 32 -9.53 -9.71 4.30
N LEU A 33 -8.73 -8.77 3.79
CA LEU A 33 -8.82 -7.36 4.18
C LEU A 33 -10.18 -6.75 3.82
N ALA A 34 -10.81 -7.16 2.72
CA ALA A 34 -12.11 -6.67 2.34
C ALA A 34 -13.24 -7.22 3.25
N SER A 35 -13.17 -8.49 3.65
CA SER A 35 -14.22 -9.18 4.40
C SER A 35 -14.06 -9.14 5.93
N GLU A 36 -12.83 -9.31 6.42
CA GLU A 36 -12.49 -9.46 7.84
C GLU A 36 -11.74 -8.24 8.39
N GLY A 37 -11.37 -7.30 7.51
CA GLY A 37 -10.54 -6.17 7.90
C GLY A 37 -11.25 -5.21 8.85
N VAL A 38 -10.56 -4.85 9.92
CA VAL A 38 -11.03 -3.89 10.92
C VAL A 38 -10.46 -2.51 10.58
N GLU A 39 -11.30 -1.48 10.65
CA GLU A 39 -10.87 -0.09 10.41
C GLU A 39 -10.40 0.58 11.70
N THR A 40 -9.27 1.29 11.63
CA THR A 40 -8.75 2.14 12.70
C THR A 40 -8.25 3.47 12.16
N GLY A 41 -8.17 4.45 13.04
CA GLY A 41 -7.55 5.73 12.75
C GLY A 41 -6.02 5.62 12.87
N ALA A 42 -5.33 6.06 11.82
CA ALA A 42 -3.88 6.25 11.83
C ALA A 42 -3.55 7.73 11.73
N VAL A 43 -2.45 8.14 12.33
CA VAL A 43 -1.99 9.54 12.35
C VAL A 43 -0.82 9.69 11.38
N LEU A 44 -0.87 10.72 10.54
CA LEU A 44 0.25 11.06 9.66
C LEU A 44 1.45 11.51 10.47
N THR A 45 2.58 10.83 10.25
CA THR A 45 3.88 11.15 10.87
C THR A 45 4.74 12.00 9.95
N SER A 46 4.62 11.81 8.63
CA SER A 46 5.36 12.58 7.63
C SER A 46 4.50 12.81 6.39
N SER A 47 4.74 13.94 5.71
CA SER A 47 4.12 14.23 4.42
C SER A 47 5.04 15.15 3.61
N PHE A 48 5.46 14.73 2.42
CA PHE A 48 6.26 15.56 1.52
C PHE A 48 5.90 15.30 0.06
N THR A 49 6.03 16.32 -0.78
CA THR A 49 5.89 16.18 -2.23
C THR A 49 7.26 16.29 -2.85
N ARG A 50 7.63 15.32 -3.68
CA ARG A 50 8.90 15.30 -4.41
C ARG A 50 8.61 15.31 -5.91
N ARG A 51 9.23 16.23 -6.62
CA ARG A 51 9.22 16.22 -8.09
C ARG A 51 10.16 15.12 -8.57
N VAL A 52 9.60 14.07 -9.15
CA VAL A 52 10.35 12.94 -9.69
C VAL A 52 10.47 13.11 -11.20
N GLN A 53 11.70 13.00 -11.70
CA GLN A 53 11.98 13.01 -13.12
C GLN A 53 11.81 11.59 -13.66
N HIS A 54 10.86 11.38 -14.57
CA HIS A 54 10.72 10.14 -15.31
C HIS A 54 11.46 10.28 -16.65
N GLY A 55 12.59 9.59 -16.77
CA GLY A 55 13.34 9.43 -18.01
C GLY A 55 13.79 7.98 -18.14
N SER A 56 13.48 7.35 -19.29
CA SER A 56 13.96 6.01 -19.59
C SER A 56 15.47 6.07 -19.82
N GLY A 57 16.25 5.60 -18.83
CA GLY A 57 17.66 5.30 -19.00
C GLY A 57 17.85 4.28 -20.11
N ALA A 58 18.82 4.57 -20.98
CA ALA A 58 19.36 3.71 -22.05
C ALA A 58 18.39 3.27 -23.16
N GLY A 59 18.54 3.87 -24.34
CA GLY A 59 18.07 3.29 -25.60
C GLY A 59 17.66 4.32 -26.63
N ARG A 60 18.51 4.49 -27.66
CA ARG A 60 18.26 5.15 -28.95
C ARG A 60 16.77 5.36 -29.29
N HIS A 61 16.22 6.52 -28.97
CA HIS A 61 15.26 7.20 -29.85
C HIS A 61 15.12 8.67 -29.41
N ARG A 62 15.44 9.58 -30.33
CA ARG A 62 15.22 11.02 -30.19
C ARG A 62 13.71 11.28 -29.94
N ASN A 63 13.39 12.24 -29.07
CA ASN A 63 12.04 12.69 -28.67
C ASN A 63 11.25 11.86 -27.64
N ARG A 64 11.84 11.53 -26.48
CA ARG A 64 11.02 11.27 -25.28
C ARG A 64 11.18 12.43 -24.31
N ALA A 65 10.21 13.35 -24.34
CA ALA A 65 10.16 14.48 -23.42
C ALA A 65 10.34 13.98 -21.98
N ILE A 66 11.33 14.53 -21.29
CA ILE A 66 11.53 14.31 -19.85
C ILE A 66 10.22 14.72 -19.17
N ARG A 67 9.52 13.75 -18.58
CA ARG A 67 8.28 14.03 -17.86
C ARG A 67 8.63 14.25 -16.40
N HIS A 68 8.37 15.46 -15.92
CA HIS A 68 8.41 15.76 -14.50
C HIS A 68 7.03 15.44 -13.92
N GLU A 69 6.99 14.59 -12.90
CA GLU A 69 5.77 14.22 -12.19
C GLU A 69 5.95 14.57 -10.71
N ASP A 70 5.01 15.32 -10.15
CA ASP A 70 5.00 15.56 -8.72
C ASP A 70 4.43 14.32 -8.02
N VAL A 71 5.22 13.74 -7.12
CA VAL A 71 4.87 12.53 -6.38
C VAL A 71 4.77 12.87 -4.91
N GLY A 72 3.61 12.59 -4.32
CA GLY A 72 3.35 12.70 -2.90
C GLY A 72 3.81 11.47 -2.13
N TYR A 73 4.50 11.67 -1.02
CA TYR A 73 4.89 10.65 -0.05
C TYR A 73 4.35 11.02 1.32
N PHE A 74 3.72 10.06 2.00
CA PHE A 74 3.33 10.25 3.40
C PHE A 74 3.46 8.94 4.18
N SER A 75 3.87 9.07 5.44
CA SER A 75 3.93 7.98 6.41
C SER A 75 2.85 8.18 7.47
N TYR A 76 2.34 7.09 8.02
CA TYR A 76 1.36 7.10 9.08
C TYR A 76 1.62 6.00 10.10
N THR A 77 1.20 6.23 11.34
CA THR A 77 1.26 5.23 12.42
C THR A 77 -0.11 4.99 13.04
N TYR A 78 -0.36 3.76 13.45
CA TYR A 78 -1.56 3.36 14.20
C TYR A 78 -1.20 2.33 15.26
N SER A 79 -2.01 2.27 16.32
CA SER A 79 -1.77 1.34 17.43
C SER A 79 -2.87 0.29 17.52
N VAL A 80 -2.50 -0.97 17.69
CA VAL A 80 -3.41 -2.11 17.90
C VAL A 80 -2.89 -2.90 19.10
N GLY A 81 -3.73 -3.07 20.14
CA GLY A 81 -3.33 -3.85 21.32
C GLY A 81 -2.12 -3.32 22.09
N GLY A 82 -1.76 -2.03 21.93
CA GLY A 82 -0.57 -1.43 22.54
C GLY A 82 0.69 -1.48 21.67
N GLU A 83 0.66 -2.19 20.54
CA GLU A 83 1.75 -2.18 19.55
C GLU A 83 1.51 -1.12 18.47
N ASN A 84 2.59 -0.48 18.01
CA ASN A 84 2.54 0.52 16.96
C ASN A 84 2.95 -0.09 15.62
N TYR A 85 2.18 0.23 14.60
CA TYR A 85 2.39 -0.17 13.23
C TYR A 85 2.56 1.07 12.36
N GLU A 86 3.38 0.96 11.31
CA GLU A 86 3.66 2.04 10.38
C GLU A 86 3.33 1.61 8.94
N GLY A 87 2.89 2.57 8.13
CA GLY A 87 2.75 2.41 6.70
C GLY A 87 3.25 3.65 5.95
N GLU A 88 3.82 3.41 4.76
CA GLU A 88 4.27 4.46 3.84
C GLU A 88 3.50 4.37 2.53
N VAL A 89 3.10 5.53 1.98
CA VAL A 89 2.33 5.60 0.74
C VAL A 89 2.98 6.56 -0.23
N ARG A 90 3.15 6.05 -1.46
CA ARG A 90 3.49 6.82 -2.64
C ARG A 90 2.23 7.08 -3.47
N ARG A 91 1.99 8.34 -3.83
CA ARG A 91 0.85 8.77 -4.65
C ARG A 91 1.33 9.66 -5.79
N THR A 92 0.80 9.43 -6.99
CA THR A 92 0.93 10.38 -8.10
C THR A 92 0.14 11.66 -7.80
N GLY A 93 0.78 12.80 -7.96
CA GLY A 93 0.21 14.13 -7.71
C GLY A 93 0.58 14.70 -6.33
N PRO A 94 0.48 16.03 -6.18
CA PRO A 94 0.88 16.73 -4.96
C PRO A 94 -0.03 16.41 -3.78
N LEU A 95 0.55 16.32 -2.58
CA LEU A 95 -0.18 16.18 -1.30
C LEU A 95 -0.69 17.53 -0.79
N VAL A 96 -1.49 18.23 -1.61
CA VAL A 96 -1.92 19.62 -1.35
C VAL A 96 -2.70 19.77 -0.03
N ARG A 97 -3.24 18.69 0.54
CA ARG A 97 -4.12 18.73 1.71
C ARG A 97 -3.65 17.95 2.95
N ALA A 98 -2.58 17.15 2.84
CA ALA A 98 -2.14 16.30 3.94
C ALA A 98 -1.14 17.05 4.83
N ARG A 99 -1.36 17.04 6.15
CA ARG A 99 -0.46 17.60 7.16
C ARG A 99 -0.12 16.56 8.22
N VAL A 100 1.08 16.68 8.79
CA VAL A 100 1.46 15.87 9.97
C VAL A 100 0.46 16.11 11.10
N GLY A 101 0.01 15.03 11.73
CA GLY A 101 -1.08 15.06 12.72
C GLY A 101 -2.49 14.88 12.13
N ASP A 102 -2.67 14.94 10.81
CA ASP A 102 -3.93 14.54 10.19
C ASP A 102 -4.19 13.06 10.41
N SER A 103 -5.48 12.69 10.51
CA SER A 103 -5.90 11.30 10.64
C SER A 103 -6.32 10.72 9.29
N VAL A 104 -5.90 9.49 9.02
CA VAL A 104 -6.36 8.66 7.90
C VAL A 104 -6.95 7.37 8.43
N ARG A 105 -7.79 6.71 7.62
CA ARG A 105 -8.32 5.39 7.97
C ARG A 105 -7.47 4.29 7.36
N VAL A 106 -7.11 3.33 8.20
CA VAL A 106 -6.40 2.11 7.83
C VAL A 106 -7.32 0.94 8.11
N ARG A 107 -7.34 -0.03 7.21
CA ARG A 107 -7.98 -1.32 7.41
C ARG A 107 -6.90 -2.37 7.58
N TYR A 108 -6.92 -3.11 8.68
CA TYR A 108 -5.94 -4.14 9.01
C TYR A 108 -6.60 -5.48 9.30
N LEU A 109 -5.84 -6.57 9.22
CA LEU A 109 -6.31 -7.90 9.62
C LEU A 109 -6.15 -8.10 11.14
N PRO A 110 -7.21 -8.46 11.88
CA PRO A 110 -7.13 -8.59 13.33
C PRO A 110 -6.17 -9.69 13.81
N ASP A 111 -6.04 -10.77 13.04
CA ASP A 111 -5.09 -11.87 13.28
C ASP A 111 -3.65 -11.53 12.89
N ALA A 112 -3.45 -10.52 12.04
CA ALA A 112 -2.14 -10.09 11.56
C ALA A 112 -2.13 -8.57 11.30
N PRO A 113 -2.05 -7.73 12.34
CA PRO A 113 -2.23 -6.28 12.19
C PRO A 113 -1.23 -5.62 11.25
N ALA A 114 -0.02 -6.19 11.11
CA ALA A 114 0.96 -5.76 10.12
C ALA A 114 0.43 -5.81 8.67
N ARG A 115 -0.54 -6.68 8.36
CA ARG A 115 -1.22 -6.72 7.07
C ARG A 115 -2.34 -5.69 7.05
N HIS A 116 -2.08 -4.57 6.39
CA HIS A 116 -2.98 -3.43 6.36
C HIS A 116 -3.03 -2.76 4.99
N THR A 117 -4.09 -1.99 4.77
CA THR A 117 -4.29 -1.16 3.57
C THR A 117 -4.96 0.15 3.97
N LEU A 118 -4.69 1.22 3.22
CA LEU A 118 -5.42 2.46 3.41
C LEU A 118 -6.84 2.35 2.89
N VAL A 119 -7.79 2.86 3.67
CA VAL A 119 -9.17 3.01 3.21
C VAL A 119 -9.21 4.17 2.22
N ARG A 120 -9.71 3.86 1.02
CA ARG A 120 -9.94 4.81 -0.05
C ARG A 120 -11.44 5.04 -0.21
N ASP A 121 -11.83 6.22 -0.64
CA ASP A 121 -13.22 6.47 -1.03
C ASP A 121 -13.54 5.83 -2.39
N GLY A 122 -14.80 5.95 -2.83
CA GLY A 122 -15.27 5.40 -4.10
C GLY A 122 -14.55 5.96 -5.34
N GLU A 123 -13.84 7.09 -5.20
CA GLU A 123 -13.02 7.70 -6.26
C GLU A 123 -11.55 7.22 -6.19
N GLY A 124 -11.21 6.35 -5.23
CA GLY A 124 -9.86 5.83 -5.02
C GLY A 124 -8.94 6.78 -4.24
N ASN A 125 -9.48 7.88 -3.70
CA ASN A 125 -8.74 8.89 -2.96
C ASN A 125 -8.64 8.55 -1.48
N VAL A 126 -7.49 8.87 -0.87
CA VAL A 126 -7.32 8.78 0.58
C VAL A 126 -7.91 10.03 1.22
N ARG A 127 -8.80 9.85 2.19
CA ARG A 127 -9.38 10.96 2.95
C ARG A 127 -8.56 11.27 4.20
N PHE A 128 -8.08 12.51 4.26
CA PHE A 128 -7.42 13.09 5.42
C PHE A 128 -8.45 13.87 6.25
N SER A 129 -8.48 13.64 7.56
CA SER A 129 -9.38 14.32 8.49
C SER A 129 -8.56 15.11 9.53
N ARG A 130 -8.93 16.37 9.77
CA ARG A 130 -8.31 17.25 10.77
C ARG A 130 -9.10 17.20 12.09
N GLY A 131 -8.58 16.52 13.11
CA GLY A 131 -9.17 16.43 14.48
C GLY A 131 -10.52 15.67 14.52
N LEU A 132 -10.92 14.89 15.52
CA LEU A 132 -10.59 14.76 16.95
C LEU A 132 -10.45 13.26 17.28
N ARG A 133 -9.25 12.81 17.67
CA ARG A 133 -8.94 11.45 18.21
C ARG A 133 -9.41 10.26 17.34
N PRO A 134 -8.73 9.10 17.44
CA PRO A 134 -9.35 7.86 17.00
C PRO A 134 -10.60 7.65 17.88
N ARG A 135 -11.77 7.59 17.26
CA ARG A 135 -12.93 6.92 17.86
C ARG A 135 -12.54 5.44 17.88
N GLN A 136 -11.73 5.06 18.88
CA GLN A 136 -11.36 3.67 19.12
C GLN A 136 -12.67 2.89 19.15
N GLY A 137 -12.83 1.97 18.19
CA GLY A 137 -13.95 1.06 18.17
C GLY A 137 -13.97 0.31 19.49
N GLN A 138 -14.88 0.72 20.36
CA GLN A 138 -15.13 0.07 21.63
C GLN A 138 -15.52 -1.38 21.30
N PRO A 139 -14.80 -2.40 21.79
CA PRO A 139 -15.25 -3.77 21.62
C PRO A 139 -16.61 -3.86 22.30
N ARG A 140 -17.64 -4.26 21.55
CA ARG A 140 -18.91 -4.67 22.16
C ARG A 140 -18.58 -5.83 23.08
N ARG A 141 -18.51 -5.56 24.39
CA ARG A 141 -18.79 -6.57 25.41
C ARG A 141 -20.23 -7.01 25.16
N THR A 142 -20.39 -8.15 24.51
CA THR A 142 -21.53 -9.01 24.77
C THR A 142 -21.22 -9.73 26.07
N GLU A 143 -21.83 -9.26 27.15
CA GLU A 143 -22.16 -10.10 28.32
C GLU A 143 -23.25 -11.10 27.94
#